data_AF-A0A2X0SLE0-F1
#
_entry.id   AF-A0A2X0SLE0-F1
#
_cell.length_a   1.000
_cell.length_b   1.000
_cell.length_c   1.000
_cell.angle_alpha   90.00
_cell.angle_beta   90.00
_cell.angle_gamma   90.00
#
_symmetry.space_group_name_H-M   'P 1'
#
loop_
_entity.id
_entity.type
_entity.pdbx_description
1 polymer ?
#
loop_
_entity_poly.entity_id
_entity_poly.type
_entity_poly.pdbx_seq_one_letter_code
_entity_poly.pdbx_strand_id
1 'polypeptide(L)'
;MLHKMRYRLALDLGSSSLGWAMVRLNPSNQPCAVIKAGVRIFPDGRNPKDGSSLAVTRREARAMRRRRDRLLKRKARMIRMLIEHGFFPNAEAERKALATMNPYALRARGLDQALSPAEFGRSLFHINQRRGFKSNRKTDKRDNESGALKTAIGKVRATLEAEGCRTVGE
;
A
#
# COMPACT_ATOMS: atom_id res chain seq x y z
N MET A 1 -16.45 -27.89 54.80
CA MET A 1 -15.82 -26.56 54.91
C MET A 1 -14.66 -26.47 53.94
N LEU A 2 -14.68 -25.51 53.00
CA LEU A 2 -13.50 -25.21 52.17
C LEU A 2 -12.45 -24.53 53.07
N HIS A 3 -11.30 -25.18 53.27
CA HIS A 3 -10.18 -24.58 53.98
C HIS A 3 -9.68 -23.37 53.19
N LYS A 4 -9.82 -22.15 53.75
CA LYS A 4 -9.26 -20.94 53.13
C LYS A 4 -7.73 -20.98 53.24
N MET A 5 -7.06 -21.11 52.09
CA MET A 5 -5.60 -21.05 51.98
C MET A 5 -5.17 -19.66 51.49
N ARG A 6 -4.28 -18.98 52.23
CA ARG A 6 -3.61 -17.78 51.73
C ARG A 6 -2.53 -18.17 50.72
N TYR A 7 -2.52 -17.51 49.56
CA TYR A 7 -1.51 -17.74 48.53
C TYR A 7 -1.11 -16.41 47.86
N ARG A 8 0.06 -16.42 47.22
CA ARG A 8 0.52 -15.37 46.29
C ARG A 8 0.72 -16.00 44.92
N LEU A 9 0.24 -15.34 43.88
CA LEU A 9 0.48 -15.69 42.48
C LEU A 9 1.53 -14.75 41.90
N ALA A 10 2.66 -15.30 41.48
CA ALA A 10 3.66 -14.59 40.69
C ALA A 10 3.42 -14.91 39.20
N LEU A 11 3.48 -13.88 38.36
CA LEU A 11 3.36 -13.98 36.90
C LEU A 11 4.59 -13.34 36.26
N ASP A 12 5.22 -14.07 35.36
CA ASP A 12 6.36 -13.63 34.56
C ASP A 12 5.94 -13.62 33.08
N LEU A 13 5.89 -12.43 32.48
CA LEU A 13 5.35 -12.20 31.14
C LEU A 13 6.50 -12.02 30.13
N GLY A 14 6.76 -13.07 29.34
CA GLY A 14 7.69 -13.05 28.21
C GLY A 14 6.98 -12.78 26.87
N SER A 15 7.77 -12.62 25.80
CA SER A 15 7.25 -12.42 24.44
C SER A 15 6.54 -13.64 23.86
N SER A 16 6.86 -14.84 24.33
CA SER A 16 6.31 -16.13 23.87
C SER A 16 6.08 -17.12 25.03
N SER A 17 6.12 -16.64 26.26
CA SER A 17 5.94 -17.44 27.46
C SER A 17 5.24 -16.64 28.57
N LEU A 18 4.49 -17.34 29.40
CA LEU A 18 3.91 -16.83 30.64
C LEU A 18 4.27 -17.81 31.75
N GLY A 19 5.29 -17.47 32.53
CA GLY A 19 5.66 -18.19 33.74
C GLY A 19 4.69 -17.85 34.86
N TRP A 20 4.34 -18.84 35.67
CA TRP A 20 3.51 -18.62 36.85
C TRP A 20 3.92 -19.53 38.01
N ALA A 21 3.85 -18.98 39.21
CA ALA A 21 4.08 -19.72 40.44
C ALA A 21 3.07 -19.31 41.50
N MET A 22 2.46 -20.29 42.14
CA MET A 22 1.52 -20.10 43.23
C MET A 22 2.15 -20.61 44.52
N VAL A 23 2.40 -19.70 45.47
CA VAL A 23 3.05 -20.00 46.75
C VAL A 23 2.05 -19.83 47.89
N ARG A 24 2.02 -20.76 48.83
CA ARG A 24 1.23 -20.68 50.06
C ARG A 24 1.88 -19.69 51.02
N LEU A 25 1.06 -18.92 51.72
CA LEU A 25 1.50 -17.97 52.73
C LEU A 25 1.06 -18.40 54.14
N ASN A 26 1.91 -18.16 55.13
CA ASN A 26 1.58 -18.32 56.54
C ASN A 26 0.68 -17.15 57.06
N PRO A 27 0.27 -17.13 58.34
CA PRO A 27 -0.47 -16.00 58.94
C PRO A 27 0.23 -14.64 58.87
N SER A 28 1.56 -14.63 58.84
CA SER A 28 2.39 -13.43 58.72
C SER A 28 2.71 -13.06 57.26
N ASN A 29 1.99 -13.62 56.27
CA ASN A 29 2.19 -13.39 54.83
C ASN A 29 3.57 -13.78 54.26
N GLN A 30 4.33 -14.61 54.97
CA GLN A 30 5.60 -15.16 54.48
C GLN A 30 5.36 -16.43 53.66
N PRO A 31 6.07 -16.62 52.52
CA PRO A 31 6.00 -17.85 51.75
C PRO A 31 6.42 -19.07 52.58
N CYS A 32 5.61 -20.12 52.57
CA CYS A 32 5.90 -21.33 53.35
C CYS A 32 5.84 -22.64 52.53
N ALA A 33 5.24 -22.64 51.33
CA ALA A 33 5.27 -23.79 50.43
C ALA A 33 5.00 -23.36 48.99
N VAL A 34 5.55 -24.10 48.01
CA VAL A 34 5.13 -23.99 46.61
C VAL A 34 3.91 -24.87 46.40
N ILE A 35 2.79 -24.30 45.96
CA ILE A 35 1.57 -25.06 45.67
C ILE A 35 1.68 -25.66 44.27
N LYS A 36 2.04 -24.83 43.29
CA LYS A 36 2.24 -25.23 41.90
C LYS A 36 3.01 -24.16 41.15
N ALA A 37 3.77 -24.58 40.15
CA ALA A 37 4.39 -23.69 39.19
C ALA A 37 4.23 -24.28 37.79
N GLY A 38 4.36 -23.43 36.78
CA GLY A 38 4.34 -23.85 35.38
C GLY A 38 4.65 -22.70 34.44
N VAL A 39 4.72 -23.04 33.16
CA VAL A 39 4.92 -22.07 32.07
C VAL A 39 3.90 -22.37 30.99
N ARG A 40 3.22 -21.34 30.49
CA ARG A 40 2.44 -21.41 29.26
C ARG A 40 3.29 -20.86 28.12
N ILE A 41 3.63 -21.72 27.16
CA ILE A 41 4.29 -21.30 25.91
C ILE A 41 3.21 -20.97 24.86
N PHE A 42 3.42 -19.90 24.11
CA PHE A 42 2.52 -19.46 23.04
C PHE A 42 3.31 -18.79 21.90
N PRO A 43 2.79 -18.83 20.65
CA PRO A 43 3.44 -18.14 19.54
C PRO A 43 3.34 -16.63 19.72
N ASP A 44 4.39 -15.90 19.35
CA ASP A 44 4.50 -14.44 19.44
C ASP A 44 3.60 -13.67 18.43
N GLY A 45 2.78 -14.38 17.66
CA GLY A 45 1.88 -13.80 16.66
C GLY A 45 2.58 -13.20 15.46
N ARG A 46 3.85 -13.58 15.21
CA ARG A 46 4.65 -13.12 14.08
C ARG A 46 4.85 -14.25 13.07
N ASN A 47 5.19 -13.86 11.85
CA ASN A 47 5.58 -14.81 10.81
C ASN A 47 6.93 -15.45 11.21
N PRO A 48 7.02 -16.79 11.30
CA PRO A 48 8.22 -17.49 11.72
C PRO A 48 9.46 -17.23 10.85
N LYS A 49 9.27 -16.80 9.59
CA LYS A 49 10.38 -16.58 8.65
C LYS A 49 11.02 -15.19 8.74
N ASP A 50 10.22 -14.16 9.00
CA ASP A 50 10.65 -12.76 8.88
C ASP A 50 10.31 -11.88 10.11
N GLY A 51 9.65 -12.44 11.13
CA GLY A 51 9.31 -11.72 12.36
C GLY A 51 8.27 -10.61 12.18
N SER A 52 7.66 -10.49 11.00
CA SER A 52 6.62 -9.50 10.73
C SER A 52 5.30 -9.87 11.40
N SER A 53 4.48 -8.87 11.70
CA SER A 53 3.13 -9.14 12.22
C SER A 53 2.29 -9.85 11.17
N LEU A 54 1.57 -10.91 11.58
CA LEU A 54 0.63 -11.63 10.71
C LEU A 54 -0.43 -10.73 10.06
N ALA A 55 -0.70 -9.54 10.62
CA ALA A 55 -1.64 -8.59 10.06
C ALA A 55 -1.09 -7.81 8.84
N VAL A 56 0.23 -7.77 8.64
CA VAL A 56 0.89 -7.02 7.55
C VAL A 56 0.47 -7.59 6.20
N THR A 57 0.59 -8.90 6.01
CA THR A 57 0.22 -9.58 4.76
C THR A 57 -1.25 -9.32 4.39
N ARG A 58 -2.15 -9.40 5.38
CA ARG A 58 -3.59 -9.09 5.20
C ARG A 58 -3.81 -7.63 4.79
N ARG A 59 -3.07 -6.70 5.40
CA ARG A 59 -3.14 -5.26 5.11
C ARG A 59 -2.65 -4.96 3.69
N GLU A 60 -1.54 -5.53 3.28
CA GLU A 60 -0.97 -5.37 1.94
C GLU A 60 -1.90 -5.90 0.85
N ALA A 61 -2.41 -7.13 1.04
CA ALA A 61 -3.38 -7.72 0.12
C ALA A 61 -4.65 -6.85 -0.03
N ARG A 62 -5.15 -6.30 1.08
CA ARG A 62 -6.28 -5.37 1.07
C ARG A 62 -5.94 -4.08 0.32
N ALA A 63 -4.75 -3.52 0.51
CA ALA A 63 -4.31 -2.31 -0.17
C ALA A 63 -4.21 -2.51 -1.70
N MET A 64 -3.68 -3.66 -2.14
CA MET A 64 -3.60 -4.02 -3.56
C MET A 64 -4.99 -4.11 -4.20
N ARG A 65 -5.95 -4.80 -3.55
CA ARG A 65 -7.34 -4.89 -4.05
C ARG A 65 -7.98 -3.50 -4.20
N ARG A 66 -7.89 -2.67 -3.16
CA ARG A 66 -8.43 -1.29 -3.21
C ARG A 66 -7.80 -0.46 -4.33
N ARG A 67 -6.49 -0.63 -4.58
CA ARG A 67 -5.79 0.07 -5.67
C ARG A 67 -6.35 -0.36 -7.04
N ARG A 68 -6.55 -1.66 -7.25
CA ARG A 68 -7.14 -2.22 -8.47
C ARG A 68 -8.56 -1.70 -8.68
N ASP A 69 -9.41 -1.74 -7.66
CA ASP A 69 -10.81 -1.28 -7.79
C ASP A 69 -10.88 0.20 -8.15
N ARG A 70 -10.03 1.04 -7.54
CA ARG A 70 -9.93 2.47 -7.86
C ARG A 70 -9.41 2.70 -9.28
N LEU A 71 -8.51 1.86 -9.78
CA LEU A 71 -8.05 1.93 -11.17
C LEU A 71 -9.20 1.62 -12.14
N LEU A 72 -9.95 0.54 -11.91
CA LEU A 72 -11.08 0.15 -12.76
C LEU A 72 -12.18 1.21 -12.76
N LYS A 73 -12.59 1.69 -11.58
CA LYS A 73 -13.58 2.78 -11.46
C LYS A 73 -13.12 4.04 -12.21
N ARG A 74 -11.84 4.40 -12.12
CA ARG A 74 -11.30 5.56 -12.82
C ARG A 74 -11.27 5.37 -14.34
N LYS A 75 -10.91 4.18 -14.83
CA LYS A 75 -10.98 3.85 -16.27
C LYS A 75 -12.41 3.93 -16.79
N ALA A 76 -13.36 3.33 -16.08
CA ALA A 76 -14.77 3.35 -16.45
C ALA A 76 -15.33 4.78 -16.53
N ARG A 77 -15.05 5.62 -15.52
CA ARG A 77 -15.45 7.03 -15.55
C ARG A 77 -14.82 7.79 -16.72
N MET A 78 -13.53 7.59 -16.98
CA MET A 78 -12.86 8.24 -18.10
C MET A 78 -13.48 7.83 -19.45
N ILE A 79 -13.74 6.53 -19.66
CA ILE A 79 -14.39 6.04 -20.88
C ILE A 79 -15.77 6.68 -21.05
N ARG A 80 -16.58 6.70 -19.99
CA ARG A 80 -17.90 7.32 -20.02
C ARG A 80 -17.81 8.80 -20.44
N MET A 81 -16.95 9.59 -19.81
CA MET A 81 -16.81 11.02 -20.14
C MET A 81 -16.32 11.24 -21.57
N LEU A 82 -15.37 10.43 -22.05
CA LEU A 82 -14.87 10.54 -23.42
C LEU A 82 -15.94 10.21 -24.46
N ILE A 83 -16.82 9.25 -24.17
CA ILE A 83 -17.96 8.92 -25.03
C ILE A 83 -18.99 10.06 -25.02
N GLU A 84 -19.37 10.53 -23.83
CA GLU A 84 -20.37 11.58 -23.63
C GLU A 84 -20.03 12.88 -24.37
N HIS A 85 -18.73 13.20 -24.46
CA HIS A 85 -18.24 14.38 -25.17
C HIS A 85 -17.78 14.11 -26.62
N GLY A 86 -18.06 12.93 -27.18
CA GLY A 86 -17.75 12.62 -28.58
C GLY A 86 -16.27 12.39 -28.90
N PHE A 87 -15.41 12.24 -27.90
CA PHE A 87 -14.00 11.89 -28.11
C PHE A 87 -13.82 10.40 -28.41
N PHE A 88 -14.64 9.53 -27.84
CA PHE A 88 -14.65 8.10 -28.13
C PHE A 88 -15.97 7.65 -28.77
N PRO A 89 -15.92 6.68 -29.70
CA PRO A 89 -17.12 6.11 -30.30
C PRO A 89 -17.96 5.33 -29.28
N ASN A 90 -19.27 5.25 -29.53
CA ASN A 90 -20.23 4.47 -28.73
C ASN A 90 -20.04 2.95 -28.88
N ALA A 91 -19.59 2.49 -30.05
CA ALA A 91 -19.32 1.08 -30.31
C ALA A 91 -18.04 0.62 -29.61
N GLU A 92 -18.11 -0.50 -28.87
CA GLU A 92 -16.94 -1.03 -28.16
C GLU A 92 -15.83 -1.51 -29.10
N ALA A 93 -16.19 -2.09 -30.24
CA ALA A 93 -15.24 -2.57 -31.24
C ALA A 93 -14.38 -1.42 -31.78
N GLU A 94 -15.00 -0.29 -32.14
CA GLU A 94 -14.30 0.91 -32.61
C GLU A 94 -13.38 1.50 -31.53
N ARG A 95 -13.83 1.53 -30.27
CA ARG A 95 -12.96 1.96 -29.15
C ARG A 95 -11.75 1.06 -28.97
N LYS A 96 -11.91 -0.26 -29.14
CA LYS A 96 -10.80 -1.21 -29.05
C LYS A 96 -9.79 -0.98 -30.18
N ALA A 97 -10.26 -0.62 -31.38
CA ALA A 97 -9.37 -0.28 -32.49
C ALA A 97 -8.45 0.90 -32.16
N LEU A 98 -8.91 1.90 -31.38
CA LEU A 98 -8.06 3.03 -30.94
C LEU A 98 -6.86 2.62 -30.07
N ALA A 99 -6.85 1.41 -29.51
CA ALA A 99 -5.73 0.95 -28.68
C ALA A 99 -4.43 0.73 -29.48
N THR A 100 -4.53 0.52 -30.79
CA THR A 100 -3.37 0.32 -31.69
C THR A 100 -2.60 1.62 -31.93
N MET A 101 -3.24 2.77 -31.78
CA MET A 101 -2.59 4.08 -31.90
C MET A 101 -1.56 4.27 -30.79
N ASN A 102 -0.34 4.64 -31.17
CA ASN A 102 0.75 4.91 -30.24
C ASN A 102 0.46 6.18 -29.43
N PRO A 103 0.22 6.08 -28.11
CA PRO A 103 -0.15 7.24 -27.32
C PRO A 103 0.99 8.24 -27.11
N TYR A 104 2.27 7.83 -27.23
CA TYR A 104 3.40 8.77 -27.12
C TYR A 104 3.50 9.63 -28.38
N ALA A 105 3.46 9.02 -29.56
CA ALA A 105 3.44 9.76 -30.83
C ALA A 105 2.28 10.76 -30.91
N LEU A 106 1.08 10.38 -30.42
CA LEU A 106 -0.05 11.30 -30.35
C LEU A 106 0.18 12.45 -29.34
N ARG A 107 0.75 12.16 -28.17
CA ARG A 107 1.04 13.18 -27.15
C ARG A 107 2.10 14.18 -27.61
N ALA A 108 3.14 13.71 -28.31
CA ALA A 108 4.17 14.56 -28.89
C ALA A 108 3.59 15.44 -30.02
N ARG A 109 2.90 14.83 -31.00
CA ARG A 109 2.27 15.56 -32.12
C ARG A 109 1.24 16.59 -31.65
N GLY A 110 0.49 16.28 -30.59
CA GLY A 110 -0.51 17.18 -30.01
C GLY A 110 0.04 18.47 -29.40
N LEU A 111 1.37 18.60 -29.28
CA LEU A 111 2.02 19.85 -28.86
C LEU A 111 2.10 20.87 -30.00
N ASP A 112 2.12 20.39 -31.25
CA ASP A 112 2.39 21.20 -32.43
C ASP A 112 1.20 21.24 -33.41
N GLN A 113 0.28 20.27 -33.32
CA GLN A 113 -0.84 20.11 -34.24
C GLN A 113 -2.12 19.68 -33.53
N ALA A 114 -3.28 20.08 -34.08
CA ALA A 114 -4.57 19.61 -33.62
C ALA A 114 -4.72 18.10 -33.86
N LEU A 115 -5.14 17.37 -32.82
CA LEU A 115 -5.49 15.95 -32.91
C LEU A 115 -6.98 15.79 -33.22
N SER A 116 -7.34 14.71 -33.92
CA SER A 116 -8.74 14.31 -34.02
C SER A 116 -9.32 13.96 -32.64
N PRO A 117 -10.65 14.00 -32.46
CA PRO A 117 -11.27 13.69 -31.17
C PRO A 117 -10.83 12.33 -30.59
N ALA A 118 -10.73 11.30 -31.45
CA ALA A 118 -10.31 9.96 -31.06
C ALA A 118 -8.85 9.88 -30.60
N GLU A 119 -7.95 10.59 -31.29
CA GLU A 119 -6.53 10.66 -30.96
C GLU A 119 -6.29 11.44 -29.65
N PHE A 120 -7.02 12.54 -29.48
CA PHE A 120 -6.99 13.29 -28.23
C PHE A 120 -7.51 12.45 -27.06
N GLY A 121 -8.66 11.78 -27.23
CA GLY A 121 -9.20 10.85 -26.25
C GLY A 121 -8.23 9.72 -25.89
N ARG A 122 -7.53 9.16 -26.89
CA ARG A 122 -6.51 8.12 -26.70
C ARG A 122 -5.34 8.62 -25.84
N SER A 123 -4.87 9.84 -26.11
CA SER A 123 -3.79 10.49 -25.36
C SER A 123 -4.17 10.72 -23.89
N LEU A 124 -5.35 11.29 -23.64
CA LEU A 124 -5.87 11.49 -22.27
C LEU A 124 -6.11 10.18 -21.53
N PHE A 125 -6.67 9.18 -22.21
CA PHE A 125 -6.92 7.88 -21.60
C PHE A 125 -5.61 7.20 -21.18
N HIS A 126 -4.55 7.32 -21.98
CA HIS A 126 -3.23 6.81 -21.62
C HIS A 126 -2.67 7.50 -20.36
N ILE A 127 -2.73 8.84 -20.28
CA ILE A 127 -2.29 9.60 -19.09
C ILE A 127 -3.07 9.16 -17.84
N ASN A 128 -4.38 8.94 -17.94
CA ASN A 128 -5.22 8.47 -16.83
C ASN A 128 -4.77 7.10 -16.27
N GLN A 129 -4.20 6.24 -17.11
CA GLN A 129 -3.64 4.95 -16.71
C GLN A 129 -2.25 5.09 -16.10
N ARG A 130 -1.42 5.99 -16.63
CA ARG A 130 0.00 6.19 -16.30
C ARG A 130 0.27 7.57 -15.68
N ARG A 131 -0.57 7.99 -14.72
CA ARG A 131 -0.58 9.35 -14.14
C ARG A 131 0.56 9.70 -13.17
N GLY A 132 1.63 8.91 -13.14
CA GLY A 132 2.77 9.13 -12.24
C GLY A 132 2.46 9.00 -10.74
N PHE A 133 3.43 9.44 -9.93
CA PHE A 133 3.36 9.47 -8.47
C PHE A 133 3.05 10.89 -7.99
N LYS A 134 2.13 11.01 -7.03
CA LYS A 134 1.87 12.25 -6.28
C LYS A 134 2.06 11.95 -4.80
N SER A 135 2.93 12.70 -4.14
CA SER A 135 3.15 12.56 -2.70
C SER A 135 1.86 12.90 -1.94
N ASN A 136 1.51 12.04 -0.98
CA ASN A 136 0.42 12.29 -0.02
C ASN A 136 0.95 12.84 1.32
N ARG A 137 2.23 13.22 1.39
CA ARG A 137 2.87 13.75 2.59
C ARG A 137 2.30 15.15 2.89
N LYS A 138 2.00 15.43 4.17
CA LYS A 138 1.45 16.71 4.65
C LYS A 138 2.46 17.57 5.43
N THR A 139 3.64 17.05 5.73
CA THR A 139 4.68 17.73 6.51
C THR A 139 6.04 17.61 5.82
N ASP A 140 6.83 18.67 5.84
CA ASP A 140 8.17 18.67 5.28
C ASP A 140 9.21 18.33 6.35
N LYS A 141 9.50 17.03 6.52
CA LYS A 141 10.76 16.63 7.15
C LYS A 141 11.88 16.71 6.11
N ARG A 142 13.08 17.14 6.55
CA ARG A 142 14.32 17.07 5.76
C ARG A 142 14.44 15.67 5.17
N ASP A 143 14.38 15.63 3.84
CA ASP A 143 14.40 14.40 3.06
C ASP A 143 15.79 13.76 3.17
N ASN A 144 15.86 12.51 3.62
CA ASN A 144 16.97 11.68 3.17
C ASN A 144 16.75 11.42 1.67
N GLU A 145 17.73 11.76 0.85
CA GLU A 145 17.74 11.62 -0.62
C GLU A 145 17.67 10.16 -1.13
N SER A 146 17.31 9.18 -0.29
CA SER A 146 17.55 7.75 -0.56
C SER A 146 16.40 6.99 -1.22
N GLY A 147 15.30 7.65 -1.57
CA GLY A 147 14.18 6.97 -2.24
C GLY A 147 14.51 6.66 -3.70
N ALA A 148 14.64 5.39 -4.08
CA ALA A 148 14.85 4.97 -5.47
C ALA A 148 13.85 5.61 -6.45
N LEU A 149 12.59 5.78 -6.02
CA LEU A 149 11.56 6.48 -6.80
C LEU A 149 11.85 7.98 -6.97
N LYS A 150 12.30 8.67 -5.91
CA LYS A 150 12.65 10.10 -5.98
C LYS A 150 13.84 10.32 -6.90
N THR A 151 14.85 9.45 -6.78
CA THR A 151 16.01 9.43 -7.68
C THR A 151 15.59 9.21 -9.12
N ALA A 152 14.72 8.24 -9.39
CA ALA A 152 14.21 7.99 -10.75
C ALA A 152 13.42 9.17 -11.31
N ILE A 153 12.57 9.83 -10.50
CA ILE A 153 11.85 11.04 -10.91
C ILE A 153 12.84 12.17 -11.23
N GLY A 154 13.88 12.34 -10.41
CA GLY A 154 14.95 13.32 -10.66
C GLY A 154 15.69 13.06 -11.97
N LYS A 155 16.08 11.79 -12.22
CA LYS A 155 16.73 11.38 -13.47
C LYS A 155 15.87 11.68 -14.69
N VAL A 156 14.59 11.32 -14.66
CA VAL A 156 13.66 11.60 -15.76
C VAL A 156 13.59 13.10 -16.05
N ARG A 157 13.54 13.96 -15.03
CA ARG A 157 13.53 15.42 -15.24
C ARG A 157 14.82 15.92 -15.89
N ALA A 158 15.98 15.48 -15.39
CA ALA A 158 17.27 15.85 -15.95
C ALA A 158 17.41 15.39 -17.41
N THR A 159 16.91 14.19 -17.76
CA THR A 159 16.91 13.71 -19.15
C THR A 159 16.04 14.59 -20.05
N LEU A 160 14.83 14.96 -19.62
CA LEU A 160 13.98 15.86 -20.41
C LEU A 160 14.65 17.20 -20.67
N GLU A 161 15.33 17.76 -19.67
CA GLU A 161 16.07 19.02 -19.81
C GLU A 161 17.26 18.87 -20.77
N ALA A 162 18.05 17.80 -20.63
CA ALA A 162 19.22 17.54 -21.46
C ALA A 162 18.87 17.27 -22.93
N GLU A 163 17.75 16.59 -23.19
CA GLU A 163 17.27 16.28 -24.54
C GLU A 163 16.38 17.40 -25.13
N GLY A 164 16.07 18.45 -24.35
CA GLY A 164 15.23 19.56 -24.80
C GLY A 164 13.74 19.19 -24.96
N CYS A 165 13.28 18.13 -24.31
CA CYS A 165 11.87 17.71 -24.35
C CYS A 165 11.00 18.65 -23.49
N ARG A 166 9.87 19.07 -24.03
CA ARG A 166 8.87 19.92 -23.36
C ARG A 166 8.02 19.10 -22.39
N THR A 167 7.75 17.83 -22.70
CA THR A 167 6.88 16.95 -21.88
C THR A 167 7.35 15.50 -21.83
N VAL A 168 6.88 14.74 -20.83
CA VAL A 168 7.04 13.25 -20.75
C VAL A 168 6.25 12.46 -21.83
N GLY A 169 5.78 13.15 -22.86
CA GLY A 169 5.06 12.57 -24.00
C GLY A 169 5.88 12.53 -25.28
N GLU A 170 6.91 13.37 -25.35
CA GLU A 170 8.00 13.32 -26.33
C GLU A 170 8.98 12.21 -25.93
#